data_AF-C7R781-F1
#
_entry.id   AF-C7R781-F1
#
_cell.length_a   1.000
_cell.length_b   1.000
_cell.length_c   1.000
_cell.angle_alpha   90.00
_cell.angle_beta   90.00
_cell.angle_gamma   90.00
#
_symmetry.space_group_name_H-M   'P 1'
#
loop_
_entity.id
_entity.type
_entity.pdbx_description
1 polymer ?
#
loop_
_entity_poly.entity_id
_entity_poly.type
_entity_poly.pdbx_seq_one_letter_code
_entity_poly.pdbx_strand_id
1 'polypeptide(L)'
;MADYQQQIEAAIADKSCSTNDDCALVEIGAKPCGGPETYEPYSKPNVDEVKLQKIAATYKKERQDYFKENQIMGICVVTPKPHVSCVNNQCVASKQNLQVQ
;
A
#
# COMPACT_ATOMS: atom_id res chain seq x y z
N MET A 1 2.24 -6.24 20.39
CA MET A 1 1.55 -5.86 19.13
C MET A 1 2.44 -4.87 18.43
N ALA A 2 3.03 -5.22 17.29
CA ALA A 2 3.79 -4.25 16.50
C ALA A 2 2.80 -3.42 15.69
N ASP A 3 2.89 -2.09 15.77
CA ASP A 3 2.08 -1.21 14.92
C ASP A 3 2.77 -1.08 13.55
N TYR A 4 2.50 -2.03 12.65
CA TYR A 4 3.08 -2.00 11.31
C TYR A 4 2.53 -0.87 10.47
N GLN A 5 1.26 -0.49 10.67
CA GLN A 5 0.66 0.59 9.92
C GLN A 5 1.38 1.91 10.21
N GLN A 6 1.59 2.23 11.49
CA GLN A 6 2.36 3.42 11.88
C GLN A 6 3.80 3.37 11.36
N GLN A 7 4.45 2.20 11.36
CA GLN A 7 5.81 2.05 10.81
C GLN A 7 5.86 2.32 9.30
N ILE A 8 4.86 1.85 8.54
CA ILE A 8 4.77 2.10 7.11
C ILE A 8 4.49 3.58 6.85
N GLU A 9 3.51 4.16 7.54
CA GLU A 9 3.17 5.59 7.42
C GLU A 9 4.37 6.50 7.71
N ALA A 10 5.14 6.18 8.75
CA ALA A 10 6.37 6.90 9.07
C ALA A 10 7.45 6.70 7.99
N ALA A 11 7.59 5.50 7.44
CA ALA A 11 8.57 5.23 6.39
C ALA A 11 8.27 5.99 5.10
N ILE A 12 6.99 6.19 4.76
CA ILE A 12 6.56 6.84 3.50
C ILE A 12 6.18 8.32 3.67
N ALA A 13 6.53 8.93 4.81
CA ALA A 13 6.12 10.30 5.14
C ALA A 13 6.67 11.34 4.15
N ASP A 14 7.92 11.16 3.69
CA ASP A 14 8.50 12.00 2.65
C ASP A 14 8.12 11.49 1.26
N LYS A 15 7.10 12.13 0.67
CA LYS A 15 6.60 11.83 -0.67
C LYS A 15 7.19 12.73 -1.75
N SER A 16 8.26 13.48 -1.46
CA SER A 16 8.86 14.40 -2.43
C SER A 16 9.42 13.68 -3.66
N CYS A 17 9.20 14.24 -4.86
CA CYS A 17 9.60 13.63 -6.13
C CYS A 17 9.97 14.68 -7.19
N SER A 18 10.73 14.24 -8.19
CA SER A 18 11.09 15.03 -9.37
C SER A 18 10.39 14.53 -10.64
N THR A 19 10.22 13.21 -10.77
CA THR A 19 9.62 12.58 -11.94
C THR A 19 8.58 11.53 -11.55
N ASN A 20 7.70 11.15 -12.48
CA ASN A 20 6.75 10.06 -12.25
C ASN A 20 7.45 8.74 -11.90
N ASP A 21 8.66 8.52 -12.42
CA ASP A 21 9.45 7.33 -12.15
C ASP A 21 10.00 7.30 -10.74
N ASP A 22 9.94 8.38 -9.96
CA ASP A 22 10.32 8.37 -8.54
C ASP A 22 9.22 7.76 -7.67
N CYS A 23 7.99 7.68 -8.17
CA CYS A 23 6.83 7.30 -7.38
C CYS A 23 6.45 5.82 -7.56
N ALA A 24 6.10 5.19 -6.45
CA ALA A 24 5.62 3.81 -6.40
C ALA A 24 4.49 3.67 -5.38
N LEU A 25 3.88 2.48 -5.34
CA LEU A 25 2.81 2.14 -4.41
C LEU A 25 3.25 0.99 -3.50
N VAL A 26 2.94 1.09 -2.23
CA VAL A 26 3.08 -0.02 -1.26
C VAL A 26 1.70 -0.58 -0.91
N GLU A 27 1.59 -1.90 -0.82
CA GLU A 27 0.38 -2.59 -0.36
C GLU A 27 0.28 -2.52 1.16
N ILE A 28 -0.86 -2.10 1.69
CA ILE A 28 -1.11 -2.03 3.14
C ILE A 28 -2.13 -3.10 3.53
N GLY A 29 -1.76 -3.91 4.53
CA GLY A 29 -2.65 -4.89 5.16
C GLY A 29 -3.10 -6.03 4.23
N ALA A 30 -4.18 -6.69 4.62
CA ALA A 30 -4.82 -7.72 3.84
C ALA A 30 -6.33 -7.73 4.08
N LYS A 31 -7.10 -8.15 3.08
CA LYS A 31 -8.54 -8.41 3.22
C LYS A 31 -8.82 -9.91 3.37
N PRO A 32 -9.88 -10.32 4.08
CA PRO A 32 -10.25 -11.73 4.20
C PRO A 32 -10.49 -12.43 2.85
N CYS A 33 -11.03 -11.71 1.86
CA CYS A 33 -11.27 -12.21 0.50
C CYS A 33 -10.02 -12.15 -0.42
N GLY A 34 -8.87 -11.72 0.10
CA GLY A 34 -7.65 -11.48 -0.67
C GLY A 34 -7.47 -10.03 -1.14
N GLY A 35 -6.23 -9.71 -1.50
CA GLY A 35 -5.80 -8.34 -1.83
C GLY A 35 -5.46 -7.49 -0.60
N PRO A 36 -4.87 -6.30 -0.81
CA PRO A 36 -4.57 -5.36 0.27
C PRO A 36 -5.81 -4.56 0.69
N GLU A 37 -5.74 -3.96 1.87
CA GLU A 37 -6.74 -3.01 2.37
C GLU A 37 -6.65 -1.70 1.58
N THR A 38 -5.44 -1.18 1.39
CA THR A 38 -5.17 0.04 0.63
C THR A 38 -3.85 -0.04 -0.16
N TYR A 39 -3.64 0.92 -1.06
CA TYR A 39 -2.36 1.20 -1.69
C TYR A 39 -1.94 2.61 -1.32
N GLU A 40 -0.72 2.78 -0.81
CA GLU A 40 -0.21 4.10 -0.45
C GLU A 40 0.94 4.54 -1.37
N PRO A 41 0.94 5.80 -1.86
CA PRO A 41 2.05 6.32 -2.67
C PRO A 41 3.26 6.63 -1.79
N TYR A 42 4.44 6.32 -2.31
CA TYR A 42 5.71 6.67 -1.69
C TYR A 42 6.75 7.10 -2.74
N SER A 43 7.77 7.82 -2.27
CA SER A 43 8.91 8.24 -3.07
C SER A 43 10.05 7.22 -2.93
N LYS A 44 10.40 6.54 -4.03
CA LYS A 44 11.52 5.59 -4.07
C LYS A 44 12.85 6.18 -3.59
N PRO A 45 13.27 7.41 -4.00
CA PRO A 45 14.54 7.96 -3.52
C PRO A 45 14.57 8.29 -2.02
N ASN A 46 13.41 8.44 -1.37
CA ASN A 46 13.32 8.85 0.04
C ASN A 46 12.98 7.69 1.00
N VAL A 47 12.97 6.46 0.49
CA VAL A 47 12.56 5.27 1.24
C VAL A 47 13.61 4.17 1.12
N ASP A 48 13.87 3.45 2.22
CA ASP A 48 14.50 2.14 2.16
C ASP A 48 13.47 1.11 1.67
N GLU A 49 13.42 0.90 0.36
CA GLU A 49 12.38 0.09 -0.30
C GLU A 49 12.41 -1.36 0.19
N VAL A 50 13.59 -1.92 0.45
CA VAL A 50 13.73 -3.30 0.95
C VAL A 50 13.11 -3.41 2.34
N LYS A 51 13.39 -2.45 3.22
CA LYS A 51 12.81 -2.41 4.57
C LYS A 51 11.31 -2.17 4.52
N LEU A 52 10.83 -1.24 3.69
CA LEU A 52 9.41 -0.94 3.52
C LEU A 52 8.63 -2.19 3.08
N GLN A 53 9.10 -2.86 2.02
CA GLN A 53 8.46 -4.08 1.50
C GLN A 53 8.46 -5.21 2.54
N LYS A 54 9.52 -5.35 3.34
CA LYS A 54 9.58 -6.33 4.42
C LYS A 54 8.54 -6.05 5.51
N ILE A 55 8.38 -4.79 5.93
CA ILE A 55 7.38 -4.39 6.93
C ILE A 55 5.98 -4.65 6.38
N ALA A 56 5.69 -4.21 5.16
CA ALA A 56 4.40 -4.41 4.49
C ALA A 56 4.04 -5.90 4.33
N ALA A 57 5.00 -6.73 3.89
CA ALA A 57 4.81 -8.18 3.76
C ALA A 57 4.53 -8.86 5.11
N THR A 58 5.22 -8.42 6.17
CA THR A 58 5.00 -8.93 7.53
C THR A 58 3.59 -8.57 8.02
N TYR A 59 3.17 -7.31 7.80
CA TYR A 59 1.82 -6.87 8.17
C TYR A 59 0.73 -7.65 7.43
N LYS A 60 0.88 -7.81 6.11
CA LYS A 60 -0.03 -8.61 5.27
C LYS A 60 -0.17 -10.04 5.80
N LYS A 61 0.96 -10.68 6.14
CA LYS A 61 0.96 -12.02 6.70
C LYS A 61 0.24 -12.11 8.04
N GLU A 62 0.50 -11.17 8.97
CA GLU A 62 -0.16 -11.15 10.28
C GLU A 62 -1.68 -11.00 10.14
N ARG A 63 -2.14 -10.13 9.24
CA ARG A 63 -3.58 -9.97 8.93
C ARG A 63 -4.19 -11.25 8.36
N GLN A 64 -3.50 -11.90 7.43
CA GLN A 64 -3.95 -13.17 6.84
C GLN A 64 -4.03 -14.31 7.86
N ASP A 65 -3.01 -14.43 8.72
CA ASP A 65 -2.98 -15.42 9.78
C ASP A 65 -4.14 -15.18 10.77
N TYR A 66 -4.37 -13.92 11.17
CA TYR A 66 -5.52 -13.53 12.00
C TYR A 66 -6.86 -13.94 11.38
N PHE A 67 -7.10 -13.67 10.10
CA PHE A 67 -8.35 -14.08 9.45
C PHE A 67 -8.52 -15.59 9.42
N LYS A 68 -7.44 -16.32 9.14
CA LYS A 68 -7.45 -17.78 9.08
C LYS A 68 -7.74 -18.41 10.44
N GLU A 69 -7.06 -17.95 11.48
CA GLU A 69 -7.20 -18.45 12.85
C GLU A 69 -8.60 -18.18 13.42
N ASN A 70 -9.21 -17.06 13.05
CA ASN A 70 -10.53 -16.65 13.54
C ASN A 70 -11.68 -17.00 12.57
N GLN A 71 -11.39 -17.76 11.50
CA GLN A 71 -12.37 -18.15 10.47
C GLN A 71 -13.16 -16.97 9.89
N ILE A 72 -12.49 -15.81 9.76
CA ILE A 72 -13.11 -14.57 9.27
C ILE A 72 -13.20 -14.64 7.75
N MET A 73 -14.43 -14.52 7.25
CA MET A 73 -14.73 -14.42 5.82
C MET A 73 -15.27 -13.03 5.50
N GLY A 74 -14.95 -12.51 4.31
CA GLY A 74 -15.37 -11.18 3.87
C GLY A 74 -15.93 -11.20 2.47
N ILE A 75 -16.70 -10.18 2.12
CA ILE A 75 -17.22 -9.99 0.76
C ILE A 75 -16.04 -9.73 -0.18
N CYS A 76 -16.04 -10.39 -1.34
CA CYS A 76 -15.05 -10.21 -2.39
C CYS A 76 -15.22 -8.87 -3.10
N VAL A 77 -14.71 -7.80 -2.49
CA VAL A 77 -14.55 -6.50 -3.14
C VAL A 77 -13.08 -6.30 -3.46
N VAL A 78 -12.73 -6.20 -4.74
CA VAL A 78 -11.35 -5.92 -5.15
C VAL A 78 -11.02 -4.47 -4.80
N THR A 79 -9.85 -4.24 -4.20
CA THR A 79 -9.26 -2.91 -4.04
C THR A 79 -8.49 -2.59 -5.34
N PRO A 80 -8.98 -1.71 -6.23
CA PRO A 80 -8.30 -1.46 -7.49
C PRO A 80 -6.96 -0.76 -7.24
N LYS A 81 -5.91 -1.23 -7.90
CA LYS A 81 -4.59 -0.59 -7.82
C LYS A 81 -4.67 0.79 -8.51
N PRO A 82 -4.41 1.91 -7.81
CA PRO A 82 -4.44 3.22 -8.42
C PRO A 82 -3.25 3.44 -9.37
N HIS A 83 -3.30 4.51 -10.16
CA HIS A 83 -2.09 5.06 -10.76
C HIS A 83 -1.34 5.90 -9.73
N VAL A 84 -0.03 6.03 -9.91
CA VAL A 84 0.80 6.93 -9.11
C VAL A 84 1.58 7.85 -10.05
N SER A 85 1.71 9.11 -9.67
CA SER A 85 2.45 10.11 -10.45
C SER A 85 3.03 11.17 -9.53
N CYS A 86 4.05 11.87 -10.01
CA CYS A 86 4.62 13.02 -9.33
C CYS A 86 3.84 14.28 -9.73
N VAL A 87 3.07 14.83 -8.80
CA VAL A 87 2.25 16.03 -9.02
C VAL A 87 2.63 17.06 -7.97
N ASN A 88 2.99 18.28 -8.42
CA ASN A 88 3.46 19.35 -7.53
C ASN A 88 4.58 18.88 -6.58
N ASN A 89 5.55 18.14 -7.12
CA ASN A 89 6.68 17.56 -6.38
C ASN A 89 6.26 16.60 -5.25
N GLN A 90 5.09 15.98 -5.33
CA GLN A 90 4.60 14.99 -4.38
C GLN A 90 4.09 13.74 -5.11
N CYS A 91 4.45 12.56 -4.61
CA CYS A 91 3.88 11.30 -5.08
C CYS A 91 2.43 11.19 -4.64
N VAL A 92 1.51 11.18 -5.62
CA VAL A 92 0.07 11.11 -5.39
C VAL A 92 -0.52 9.91 -6.10
N ALA A 93 -1.47 9.24 -5.43
CA ALA A 93 -2.26 8.19 -6.04
C ALA A 93 -3.51 8.81 -6.69
N SER A 94 -3.81 8.43 -7.93
CA SER A 94 -5.02 8.83 -8.64
C SER A 94 -5.84 7.59 -9.00
N LYS A 95 -7.17 7.73 -8.87
CA LYS A 95 -8.08 6.66 -9.29
C LYS A 95 -7.85 6.38 -10.76
N GLN A 96 -7.73 5.11 -11.10
CA GLN A 96 -7.79 4.68 -12.49
C GLN A 96 -9.19 5.07 -13.00
N ASN A 97 -9.25 5.90 -14.06
CA ASN A 97 -10.50 6.12 -14.78
C ASN A 97 -10.87 4.81 -15.45
N LEU A 98 -11.47 3.90 -14.68
CA LEU A 98 -12.09 2.67 -15.15
C LEU A 98 -13.32 3.10 -15.95
N GLN A 99 -13.12 3.43 -17.23
CA GLN A 99 -14.19 3.47 -18.20
C GLN A 99 -14.65 2.03 -18.38
N VAL A 100 -15.69 1.64 -17.65
CA VAL A 100 -16.43 0.41 -17.93
C VAL A 100 -17.17 0.68 -19.24
N GLN A 101 -16.61 0.18 -20.34
CA GLN A 101 -17.34 0.03 -21.60
C GLN A 101 -18.27 -1.18 -21.49
#